data_AF-A0A367LVN5-F1
#
_entry.id   AF-A0A367LVN5-F1
#
_cell.length_a   1.000
_cell.length_b   1.000
_cell.length_c   1.000
_cell.angle_alpha   90.00
_cell.angle_beta   90.00
_cell.angle_gamma   90.00
#
_symmetry.space_group_name_H-M   'P 1'
#
loop_
_entity.id
_entity.type
_entity.pdbx_description
1 polymer ?
#
loop_
_entity_poly.entity_id
_entity_poly.type
_entity_poly.pdbx_seq_one_letter_code
_entity_poly.pdbx_strand_id
1 'polypeptide(L)' 'MQHPAEHSPLGKTSEYVSSYTPSLLFPISRTAKWAELGLSAETLPYRGVDIWNCYELSWLTPAGKPVVAIGE' A
#
# COMPACT_ATOMS: atom_id res chain seq x y z
N MET A 1 -19.88 -3.50 12.40
CA MET A 1 -19.43 -3.65 11.00
C MET A 1 -17.95 -3.98 11.01
N GLN A 2 -17.49 -4.90 10.18
CA GLN A 2 -16.10 -5.36 10.15
C GLN A 2 -15.26 -4.38 9.34
N HIS A 3 -14.12 -3.92 9.87
CA HIS A 3 -13.28 -2.94 9.20
C HIS A 3 -12.54 -3.58 8.01
N PRO A 4 -12.43 -2.94 6.83
CA PRO A 4 -11.82 -3.54 5.64
C PRO A 4 -10.37 -4.01 5.81
N ALA A 5 -9.64 -3.45 6.79
CA ALA A 5 -8.29 -3.87 7.13
C ALA A 5 -8.19 -5.30 7.68
N GLU A 6 -9.27 -5.87 8.24
CA GLU A 6 -9.31 -7.25 8.75
C GLU A 6 -9.02 -8.29 7.64
N HIS A 7 -9.36 -7.96 6.40
CA HIS A 7 -9.11 -8.80 5.23
C HIS A 7 -7.70 -8.61 4.65
N SER A 8 -6.93 -7.63 5.15
CA SER A 8 -5.58 -7.36 4.65
C SER A 8 -4.62 -8.53 4.90
N PRO A 9 -3.51 -8.62 4.16
CA PRO A 9 -2.46 -9.63 4.40
C PRO A 9 -1.59 -9.32 5.63
N LEU A 10 -1.80 -8.19 6.31
CA LEU A 10 -0.98 -7.77 7.44
C LEU A 10 -1.02 -8.82 8.57
N GLY A 11 0.16 -9.22 9.05
CA GLY A 11 0.31 -10.24 10.10
C GLY A 11 0.05 -11.68 9.65
N LYS A 12 -0.16 -11.93 8.34
CA LYS A 12 -0.34 -13.26 7.76
C LYS A 12 0.92 -13.72 7.03
N THR A 13 1.05 -15.03 6.84
CA THR A 13 2.13 -15.62 6.03
C THR A 13 2.02 -15.11 4.59
N SER A 14 3.14 -14.68 4.04
CA SER A 14 3.25 -14.25 2.65
C SER A 14 3.97 -15.31 1.82
N GLU A 15 3.55 -15.49 0.57
CA GLU A 15 4.24 -16.34 -0.39
C GLU A 15 5.52 -15.65 -0.90
N TYR A 16 6.50 -16.45 -1.32
CA TYR A 16 7.75 -15.92 -1.88
C TYR A 16 7.62 -15.79 -3.41
N VAL A 17 7.26 -14.59 -3.87
CA VAL A 17 7.06 -14.28 -5.29
C VAL A 17 8.28 -13.58 -5.85
N SER A 18 8.91 -14.17 -6.88
CA SER A 18 10.16 -13.67 -7.48
C SER A 18 9.97 -12.95 -8.82
N SER A 19 8.74 -12.76 -9.27
CA SER A 19 8.37 -12.03 -10.48
C SER A 19 7.49 -10.83 -10.14
N TYR A 20 7.51 -9.81 -11.00
CA TYR A 20 6.65 -8.65 -10.84
C TYR A 20 5.16 -9.04 -10.82
N THR A 21 4.51 -8.79 -9.69
CA THR A 21 3.15 -9.27 -9.42
C THR A 21 2.34 -8.16 -8.71
N PRO A 22 1.75 -7.21 -9.46
CA PRO A 22 1.05 -6.06 -8.88
C PRO A 22 -0.23 -6.45 -8.13
N SER A 23 -0.77 -7.64 -8.39
CA SER A 23 -1.93 -8.19 -7.67
C SER A 23 -1.69 -8.48 -6.19
N LEU A 24 -0.44 -8.40 -5.72
CA LEU A 24 -0.11 -8.49 -4.29
C LEU A 24 -0.52 -7.24 -3.50
N LEU A 25 -0.74 -6.10 -4.17
CA LEU A 25 -1.17 -4.88 -3.51
C LEU A 25 -2.61 -5.01 -3.01
N PHE A 26 -2.83 -4.68 -1.73
CA PHE A 26 -4.14 -4.72 -1.09
C PHE A 26 -4.62 -3.31 -0.72
N PRO A 27 -5.69 -2.78 -1.35
CA PRO A 27 -6.20 -1.46 -1.04
C PRO A 27 -7.05 -1.46 0.23
N ILE A 28 -6.89 -0.43 1.07
CA ILE A 28 -7.78 -0.18 2.21
C ILE A 28 -8.47 1.17 2.00
N SER A 29 -9.79 1.15 1.89
CA SER A 29 -10.58 2.38 1.69
C SER A 29 -10.60 3.23 2.96
N ARG A 30 -10.29 4.53 2.83
CA ARG A 30 -10.40 5.51 3.93
C ARG A 30 -11.84 5.77 4.36
N THR A 31 -12.80 5.49 3.48
CA THR A 31 -14.23 5.77 3.67
C THR A 31 -14.78 5.20 4.97
N ALA A 32 -14.37 3.98 5.33
CA ALA A 32 -14.82 3.35 6.58
C ALA A 32 -14.46 4.19 7.80
N LYS A 33 -13.21 4.65 7.88
CA LYS A 33 -12.73 5.46 9.00
C LYS A 33 -13.27 6.89 8.95
N TRP A 34 -13.43 7.48 7.76
CA TRP A 34 -14.08 8.78 7.62
C TRP A 34 -15.52 8.75 8.13
N ALA A 35 -16.31 7.73 7.77
CA ALA A 35 -17.68 7.59 8.22
C ALA A 35 -17.80 7.48 9.76
N GLU A 36 -16.88 6.75 10.41
CA GLU A 36 -16.80 6.69 11.89
C GLU A 36 -16.54 8.07 12.53
N LEU A 37 -15.85 8.95 11.82
CA LEU A 37 -15.55 10.32 12.25
C LEU A 37 -16.63 11.34 11.80
N GLY A 38 -17.71 10.89 11.16
CA GLY A 38 -18.74 11.77 10.59
C GLY A 38 -18.27 12.57 9.38
N LEU A 39 -17.24 12.09 8.68
CA LEU A 39 -16.65 12.73 7.50
C LEU A 39 -17.00 11.97 6.21
N SER A 40 -17.00 12.69 5.10
CA SER A 40 -17.04 12.16 3.73
C SER A 40 -15.96 12.80 2.89
N ALA A 41 -15.68 12.26 1.70
CA ALA A 41 -14.67 12.82 0.79
C ALA A 41 -14.95 14.30 0.43
N GLU A 42 -16.22 14.68 0.36
CA GLU A 42 -16.70 16.02 0.02
C GLU A 42 -16.62 16.99 1.21
N THR A 43 -16.61 16.47 2.44
CA THR A 43 -16.67 17.26 3.68
C THR A 43 -15.38 17.24 4.49
N LEU A 44 -14.29 16.70 3.92
CA LEU A 44 -12.99 16.68 4.59
C LEU A 44 -12.53 18.12 4.92
N PRO A 45 -12.19 18.39 6.20
CA PRO A 45 -11.71 19.71 6.62
C PRO A 45 -10.24 19.96 6.28
N TYR A 46 -9.59 19.02 5.61
CA TYR A 46 -8.17 19.05 5.29
C TYR A 46 -7.89 18.50 3.89
N ARG A 47 -6.72 18.87 3.36
CA ARG A 47 -6.13 18.31 2.15
C ARG A 47 -4.69 17.94 2.47
N GLY A 48 -4.22 16.84 1.90
CA GLY A 48 -2.88 16.34 2.13
C GLY A 48 -2.63 15.06 1.35
N VAL A 49 -1.44 14.50 1.54
CA VAL A 49 -1.00 13.26 0.91
C VAL A 49 -0.28 12.40 1.94
N ASP A 50 -0.25 11.10 1.71
CA ASP A 50 0.65 10.21 2.43
C ASP A 50 1.91 10.04 1.58
N ILE A 51 3.07 10.44 2.12
CA ILE A 51 4.37 10.25 1.46
C ILE A 51 4.96 8.94 1.97
N TRP A 52 5.39 8.07 1.06
CA TRP A 52 5.97 6.77 1.37
C TRP A 52 7.44 6.74 1.01
N ASN A 53 8.29 6.30 1.92
CA ASN A 53 9.71 6.08 1.62
C ASN A 53 9.96 4.58 1.47
N CYS A 54 10.37 4.14 0.28
CA CYS A 54 10.69 2.75 -0.01
C CYS A 54 12.22 2.55 0.01
N TYR A 55 12.76 2.23 1.18
CA TYR A 55 14.22 2.11 1.38
C TYR A 55 14.84 0.84 0.77
N GLU A 56 14.02 -0.20 0.53
CA GLU A 56 14.46 -1.52 0.11
C GLU A 56 14.02 -1.85 -1.32
N LEU A 57 14.05 -0.87 -2.22
CA LEU A 57 13.69 -1.08 -3.62
C LEU A 57 14.90 -1.65 -4.41
N SER A 58 14.70 -2.82 -4.99
CA SER A 58 15.71 -3.50 -5.82
C SER A 58 15.08 -4.29 -6.96
N TRP A 59 15.76 -4.36 -8.11
CA TRP A 59 15.32 -5.13 -9.28
C TRP A 59 16.50 -5.54 -10.16
N LEU A 60 16.23 -6.36 -11.19
CA LEU A 60 17.21 -6.73 -12.21
C LEU A 60 17.00 -5.94 -13.49
N THR A 61 18.08 -5.48 -14.11
CA THR A 61 18.06 -5.03 -15.52
C THR A 61 17.73 -6.21 -16.45
N PRO A 62 17.35 -5.98 -17.73
CA PRO A 62 17.16 -7.06 -18.70
C PRO A 62 18.38 -7.98 -18.87
N ALA A 63 19.59 -7.48 -18.58
CA ALA A 63 20.83 -8.26 -18.60
C ALA A 63 21.13 -9.01 -17.27
N GLY A 64 20.21 -8.97 -16.30
CA GLY A 64 20.35 -9.68 -15.02
C GLY A 64 21.17 -8.96 -13.96
N LYS A 65 21.67 -7.75 -14.22
CA LYS A 65 22.41 -6.96 -13.24
C LYS A 65 21.46 -6.42 -12.15
N PRO A 66 21.73 -6.63 -10.85
CA PRO A 66 20.99 -5.99 -9.76
C PRO A 66 21.15 -4.48 -9.73
N VAL A 67 20.06 -3.78 -9.40
CA VAL A 67 19.97 -2.33 -9.23
C VAL A 67 19.21 -2.06 -7.94
N VAL A 68 19.62 -1.03 -7.19
CA VAL A 68 18.97 -0.58 -5.97
C VAL A 68 18.64 0.91 -6.07
N ALA A 69 17.57 1.33 -5.42
CA ALA A 69 17.17 2.73 -5.30
C ALA A 69 16.39 2.97 -3.99
N ILE A 70 16.15 4.24 -3.68
CA ILE A 70 15.16 4.67 -2.69
C ILE A 70 13.99 5.27 -3.48
N GLY A 71 12.77 4.85 -3.18
CA GLY A 71 11.54 5.45 -3.72
C GLY A 71 10.93 6.47 -2.76
N GLU A 72 10.35 7.54 -3.31
CA GLU A 72 9.54 8.56 -2.62
C GLU A 72 8.22 8.79 -3.36
#